data_AF-A0A1D2X2Q8-F1
#
_entry.id   AF-A0A1D2X2Q8-F1
#
_cell.length_a   1.000
_cell.length_b   1.000
_cell.length_c   1.000
_cell.angle_alpha   90.00
_cell.angle_beta   90.00
_cell.angle_gamma   90.00
#
_symmetry.space_group_name_H-M   'P 1'
#
loop_
_entity.id
_entity.type
_entity.pdbx_description
1 polymer ?
#
loop_
_entity_poly.entity_id
_entity_poly.type
_entity_poly.pdbx_seq_one_letter_code
_entity_poly.pdbx_strand_id
1 'polypeptide(L)'
;MSEEAKKAFLSKIKKEIEGKIKTETKEIEKIREEHEELIRASNGYDAFYHELEHFITDSMQDFSVTEENLPKYFKSNINEVYQNYVQIKQDAFEEEETLKKYIDNCKRNIGTNKRSLKFYRSQYLDSDFFEECLPLVTIYQEKIDLYKENQEMTHNIIEKLRKIANKLSDWN
;
A
#
# COMPACT_ATOMS: atom_id res chain seq x y z
N MET A 1 -2.78 48.48 12.99
CA MET A 1 -3.20 47.39 13.91
C MET A 1 -2.65 47.71 15.28
N SER A 2 -3.46 47.63 16.34
CA SER A 2 -2.96 47.76 17.72
C SER A 2 -2.12 46.53 18.08
N GLU A 3 -1.21 46.70 19.04
CA GLU A 3 -0.30 45.63 19.47
C GLU A 3 -1.06 44.45 20.11
N GLU A 4 -2.20 44.73 20.73
CA GLU A 4 -3.13 43.72 21.28
C GLU A 4 -3.81 42.91 20.17
N ALA A 5 -4.21 43.56 19.07
CA ALA A 5 -4.81 42.89 17.92
C ALA A 5 -3.80 41.96 17.21
N LYS A 6 -2.53 42.37 17.12
CA LYS A 6 -1.44 41.51 16.63
C LYS A 6 -1.24 40.28 17.52
N LYS A 7 -1.17 40.47 18.84
CA LYS A 7 -1.00 39.37 19.80
C LYS A 7 -2.14 38.36 19.74
N ALA A 8 -3.39 38.83 19.67
CA ALA A 8 -4.56 37.96 19.56
C ALA A 8 -4.56 37.16 18.25
N PHE A 9 -4.20 37.82 17.13
CA PHE A 9 -4.06 37.18 15.83
C PHE A 9 -2.99 36.07 15.82
N LEU A 10 -1.79 36.38 16.31
CA LEU A 10 -0.70 35.40 16.41
C LEU A 10 -1.07 34.20 17.31
N SER A 11 -1.70 34.45 18.45
CA SER A 11 -2.15 33.37 19.34
C SER A 11 -3.16 32.43 18.66
N LYS A 12 -4.06 32.98 17.84
CA LYS A 12 -5.03 32.19 17.08
C LYS A 12 -4.34 31.31 16.04
N ILE A 13 -3.39 31.86 15.28
CA ILE A 13 -2.62 31.11 14.28
C ILE A 13 -1.84 29.96 14.93
N LYS A 14 -1.17 30.21 16.06
CA LYS A 14 -0.42 29.15 16.76
C LYS A 14 -1.33 28.00 17.17
N LYS A 15 -2.53 28.27 17.70
CA LYS A 15 -3.52 27.23 18.04
C LYS A 15 -4.00 26.46 16.81
N GLU A 16 -4.19 27.14 15.67
CA GLU A 16 -4.56 26.49 14.42
C GLU A 16 -3.45 25.56 13.91
N ILE A 17 -2.20 26.01 13.96
CA ILE A 17 -1.01 25.21 13.59
C ILE A 17 -0.87 24.00 14.51
N GLU A 18 -0.97 24.18 15.83
CA GLU A 18 -0.93 23.08 16.80
C GLU A 18 -2.03 22.04 16.54
N GLY A 19 -3.26 22.50 16.27
CA GLY A 19 -4.38 21.64 15.91
C GLY A 19 -4.13 20.86 14.62
N LYS A 20 -3.48 21.52 13.64
CA LYS A 20 -3.09 20.89 12.37
C LYS A 20 -2.00 19.86 12.59
N ILE A 21 -0.95 20.16 13.36
CA ILE A 21 0.11 19.21 13.73
C ILE A 21 -0.51 17.96 14.33
N LYS A 22 -1.38 18.11 15.34
CA LYS A 22 -2.04 16.96 15.99
C LYS A 22 -2.84 16.10 15.01
N THR A 23 -3.51 16.73 14.05
CA THR A 23 -4.29 16.02 13.03
C THR A 23 -3.39 15.27 12.07
N GLU A 24 -2.38 15.96 11.54
CA GLU A 24 -1.44 15.41 10.57
C GLU A 24 -0.55 14.31 11.17
N THR A 25 -0.20 14.41 12.45
CA THR A 25 0.48 13.33 13.20
C THR A 25 -0.38 12.07 13.27
N LYS A 26 -1.70 12.20 13.49
CA LYS A 26 -2.57 11.01 13.46
C LYS A 26 -2.70 10.40 12.08
N GLU A 27 -2.73 11.25 11.05
CA GLU A 27 -2.79 10.77 9.67
C GLU A 27 -1.50 10.05 9.26
N ILE A 28 -0.33 10.54 9.66
CA ILE A 28 0.93 9.87 9.32
C ILE A 28 1.06 8.50 10.00
N GLU A 29 0.61 8.34 11.25
CA GLU A 29 0.61 7.01 11.88
C GLU A 29 -0.26 6.01 11.13
N LYS A 30 -1.43 6.42 10.63
CA LYS A 30 -2.27 5.55 9.79
C LYS A 30 -1.55 5.12 8.50
N ILE A 31 -0.81 6.03 7.88
CA ILE A 31 -0.05 5.71 6.66
C ILE A 31 1.09 4.73 6.97
N ARG A 32 1.70 4.82 8.16
CA ARG A 32 2.69 3.84 8.63
C ARG A 32 2.07 2.47 8.90
N GLU A 33 0.91 2.42 9.53
CA GLU A 33 0.16 1.17 9.72
C GLU A 33 -0.17 0.51 8.37
N GLU A 34 -0.66 1.29 7.39
CA GLU A 34 -0.88 0.83 6.02
C GLU A 34 0.42 0.29 5.38
N HIS A 35 1.55 0.97 5.58
CA HIS A 35 2.85 0.53 5.05
C HIS A 35 3.26 -0.84 5.61
N GLU A 36 3.09 -1.04 6.92
CA GLU A 36 3.38 -2.33 7.55
C GLU A 36 2.45 -3.44 7.05
N GLU A 37 1.17 -3.14 6.80
CA GLU A 37 0.24 -4.09 6.18
C GLU A 37 0.68 -4.50 4.78
N LEU A 38 1.17 -3.57 3.96
CA LEU A 38 1.71 -3.88 2.64
C LEU A 38 2.97 -4.75 2.73
N ILE A 39 3.87 -4.50 3.68
CA ILE A 39 5.03 -5.38 3.92
C ILE A 39 4.56 -6.78 4.29
N ARG A 40 3.60 -6.91 5.23
CA ARG A 40 3.06 -8.20 5.65
C ARG A 40 2.42 -8.94 4.48
N ALA A 41 1.60 -8.26 3.68
CA ALA A 41 0.96 -8.82 2.49
C ALA A 41 2.01 -9.30 1.47
N SER A 42 3.00 -8.47 1.18
CA SER A 42 4.11 -8.79 0.27
C SER A 42 4.84 -10.08 0.69
N ASN A 43 5.15 -10.23 1.98
CA ASN A 43 5.77 -11.44 2.52
C ASN A 43 4.81 -12.65 2.49
N GLY A 44 3.52 -12.42 2.73
CA GLY A 44 2.47 -13.43 2.65
C GLY A 44 2.35 -14.04 1.26
N TYR A 45 2.38 -13.22 0.21
CA TYR A 45 2.34 -13.71 -1.17
C TYR A 45 3.60 -14.48 -1.57
N ASP A 46 4.77 -14.11 -1.06
CA ASP A 46 5.99 -14.90 -1.28
C ASP A 46 5.87 -16.30 -0.66
N ALA A 47 5.41 -16.36 0.60
CA ALA A 47 5.20 -17.63 1.30
C ALA A 47 4.16 -18.49 0.56
N PHE A 48 3.03 -17.89 0.19
CA PHE A 48 1.97 -18.58 -0.56
C PHE A 48 2.47 -19.10 -1.92
N TYR A 49 3.25 -18.31 -2.66
CA TYR A 49 3.82 -18.76 -3.93
C TYR A 49 4.72 -19.99 -3.75
N HIS A 50 5.57 -20.00 -2.71
CA HIS A 50 6.40 -21.16 -2.40
C HIS A 50 5.59 -22.39 -1.98
N GLU A 51 4.56 -22.22 -1.15
CA GLU A 51 3.64 -23.30 -0.78
C GLU A 51 2.91 -23.87 -2.00
N LEU A 52 2.47 -22.99 -2.92
CA LEU A 52 1.85 -23.40 -4.17
C LEU A 52 2.83 -24.20 -5.05
N GLU A 53 4.09 -23.76 -5.17
CA GLU A 53 5.11 -24.50 -5.92
C GLU A 53 5.40 -25.87 -5.33
N HIS A 54 5.53 -25.96 -4.00
CA HIS A 54 5.72 -27.23 -3.30
C HIS A 54 4.53 -28.15 -3.52
N PHE A 55 3.31 -27.65 -3.31
CA PHE A 55 2.11 -28.45 -3.53
C PHE A 55 2.02 -28.99 -4.95
N ILE A 56 2.26 -28.16 -5.98
CA ILE A 56 2.24 -28.61 -7.37
C ILE A 56 3.29 -29.69 -7.59
N THR A 57 4.52 -29.47 -7.09
CA THR A 57 5.62 -30.43 -7.25
C THR A 57 5.34 -31.76 -6.56
N ASP A 58 4.89 -31.74 -5.31
CA ASP A 58 4.60 -32.93 -4.50
C ASP A 58 3.40 -33.69 -5.09
N SER A 59 2.34 -32.97 -5.46
CA SER A 59 1.19 -33.55 -6.16
C SER A 59 1.62 -34.18 -7.49
N MET A 60 2.51 -33.55 -8.26
CA MET A 60 3.03 -34.12 -9.50
C MET A 60 4.02 -35.29 -9.27
N GLN A 61 4.68 -35.40 -8.12
CA GLN A 61 5.56 -36.53 -7.81
C GLN A 61 4.76 -37.79 -7.43
N ASP A 62 3.61 -37.63 -6.79
CA ASP A 62 2.69 -38.73 -6.49
C ASP A 62 2.07 -39.36 -7.74
N PHE A 63 2.09 -38.64 -8.87
CA PHE A 63 1.69 -39.15 -10.18
C PHE A 63 2.92 -39.16 -11.10
N SER A 64 3.59 -40.29 -11.25
CA SER A 64 4.70 -40.48 -12.21
C SER A 64 4.22 -40.40 -13.68
N VAL A 65 3.59 -39.30 -14.06
CA VAL A 65 2.93 -39.00 -15.32
C VAL A 65 2.91 -37.48 -15.50
N THR A 66 3.22 -37.03 -16.71
CA THR A 66 3.07 -35.62 -17.09
C THR A 66 1.60 -35.17 -16.97
N GLU A 67 1.35 -33.86 -16.83
CA GLU A 67 0.00 -33.26 -16.66
C GLU A 67 -1.05 -33.80 -17.65
N GLU A 68 -0.62 -34.07 -18.90
CA GLU A 68 -1.45 -34.64 -19.97
C GLU A 68 -1.95 -36.07 -19.69
N ASN A 69 -1.30 -36.80 -18.78
CA ASN A 69 -1.50 -38.22 -18.52
C ASN A 69 -2.27 -38.50 -17.20
N LEU A 70 -2.79 -37.47 -16.52
CA LEU A 70 -3.59 -37.65 -15.30
C LEU A 70 -4.97 -38.33 -15.59
N PRO A 71 -5.35 -39.39 -14.87
CA PRO A 71 -6.63 -40.09 -15.04
C PRO A 71 -7.86 -39.19 -14.85
N LYS A 72 -8.92 -39.40 -15.64
CA LYS A 72 -10.17 -38.61 -15.57
C LYS A 72 -10.82 -38.55 -14.17
N TYR A 73 -10.70 -39.59 -13.35
CA TYR A 73 -11.29 -39.61 -12.01
C TYR A 73 -10.50 -38.74 -11.00
N PHE A 74 -9.23 -38.45 -11.29
CA PHE A 74 -8.45 -37.49 -10.52
C PHE A 74 -8.98 -36.07 -10.74
N LYS A 75 -9.31 -35.72 -11.99
CA LYS A 75 -9.97 -34.44 -12.36
C LYS A 75 -11.31 -34.21 -11.64
N SER A 76 -12.01 -35.27 -11.23
CA SER A 76 -13.29 -35.17 -10.49
C SER A 76 -13.17 -35.05 -8.96
N ASN A 77 -12.08 -35.51 -8.32
CA ASN A 77 -11.77 -35.16 -6.91
C ASN A 77 -10.91 -33.88 -6.81
N ILE A 78 -10.25 -33.53 -7.91
CA ILE A 78 -9.66 -32.22 -8.16
C ILE A 78 -10.73 -31.14 -8.26
N ASN A 79 -12.02 -31.43 -8.42
CA ASN A 79 -13.01 -30.36 -8.62
C ASN A 79 -13.00 -29.29 -7.51
N GLU A 80 -12.87 -29.66 -6.24
CA GLU A 80 -12.76 -28.68 -5.15
C GLU A 80 -11.41 -27.94 -5.18
N VAL A 81 -10.31 -28.66 -5.33
CA VAL A 81 -8.95 -28.10 -5.43
C VAL A 81 -8.78 -27.21 -6.67
N TYR A 82 -9.41 -27.56 -7.78
CA TYR A 82 -9.46 -26.87 -9.06
C TYR A 82 -10.28 -25.60 -8.97
N GLN A 83 -11.48 -25.69 -8.39
CA GLN A 83 -12.31 -24.52 -8.12
C GLN A 83 -11.57 -23.58 -7.17
N ASN A 84 -10.83 -24.09 -6.18
CA ASN A 84 -9.96 -23.27 -5.34
C ASN A 84 -8.86 -22.57 -6.15
N TYR A 85 -8.20 -23.23 -7.11
CA TYR A 85 -7.18 -22.57 -7.94
C TYR A 85 -7.74 -21.55 -8.93
N VAL A 86 -8.87 -21.85 -9.55
CA VAL A 86 -9.59 -20.90 -10.39
C VAL A 86 -10.02 -19.68 -9.56
N GLN A 87 -10.48 -19.90 -8.33
CA GLN A 87 -10.84 -18.81 -7.40
C GLN A 87 -9.60 -18.00 -6.98
N ILE A 88 -8.50 -18.64 -6.58
CA ILE A 88 -7.23 -17.95 -6.22
C ILE A 88 -6.75 -17.07 -7.38
N LYS A 89 -6.85 -17.56 -8.61
CA LYS A 89 -6.50 -16.81 -9.83
C LYS A 89 -7.44 -15.61 -10.04
N GLN A 90 -8.74 -15.79 -9.84
CA GLN A 90 -9.71 -14.69 -9.93
C GLN A 90 -9.47 -13.65 -8.83
N ASP A 91 -9.28 -14.08 -7.59
CA ASP A 91 -8.98 -13.23 -6.44
C ASP A 91 -7.71 -12.41 -6.69
N ALA A 92 -6.66 -13.02 -7.25
CA ALA A 92 -5.42 -12.33 -7.60
C ALA A 92 -5.64 -11.19 -8.61
N PHE A 93 -6.53 -11.38 -9.60
CA PHE A 93 -6.88 -10.34 -10.56
C PHE A 93 -7.76 -9.24 -9.96
N GLU A 94 -8.74 -9.60 -9.13
CA GLU A 94 -9.59 -8.64 -8.43
C GLU A 94 -8.78 -7.77 -7.45
N GLU A 95 -7.84 -8.39 -6.76
CA GLU A 95 -6.92 -7.72 -5.88
C GLU A 95 -5.95 -6.82 -6.65
N GLU A 96 -5.39 -7.27 -7.78
CA GLU A 96 -4.56 -6.43 -8.65
C GLU A 96 -5.29 -5.12 -9.04
N GLU A 97 -6.56 -5.20 -9.44
CA GLU A 97 -7.35 -4.01 -9.79
C GLU A 97 -7.57 -3.08 -8.60
N THR A 98 -7.74 -3.63 -7.40
CA THR A 98 -7.86 -2.84 -6.17
C THR A 98 -6.54 -2.14 -5.83
N LEU A 99 -5.42 -2.84 -5.96
CA LEU A 99 -4.07 -2.31 -5.72
C LEU A 99 -3.69 -1.22 -6.73
N LYS A 100 -4.12 -1.33 -8.00
CA LYS A 100 -3.96 -0.24 -8.99
C LYS A 100 -4.68 1.03 -8.56
N LYS A 101 -5.91 0.92 -8.04
CA LYS A 101 -6.64 2.08 -7.51
C LYS A 101 -5.93 2.68 -6.29
N TYR A 102 -5.33 1.84 -5.46
CA TYR A 102 -4.53 2.31 -4.32
C TYR A 102 -3.28 3.08 -4.77
N ILE A 103 -2.56 2.61 -5.80
CA ILE A 103 -1.43 3.34 -6.41
C ILE A 103 -1.86 4.76 -6.85
N ASP A 104 -3.01 4.88 -7.50
CA ASP A 104 -3.53 6.19 -7.92
C ASP A 104 -3.97 7.07 -6.75
N ASN A 105 -4.44 6.47 -5.65
CA ASN A 105 -4.65 7.17 -4.39
C ASN A 105 -3.33 7.72 -3.82
N CYS A 106 -2.26 6.91 -3.77
CA CYS A 106 -0.93 7.35 -3.34
C CYS A 106 -0.42 8.54 -4.17
N LYS A 107 -0.51 8.47 -5.51
CA LYS A 107 -0.11 9.57 -6.40
C LYS A 107 -0.86 10.87 -6.10
N ARG A 108 -2.18 10.80 -5.91
CA ARG A 108 -3.01 11.97 -5.56
C ARG A 108 -2.58 12.55 -4.21
N ASN A 109 -2.37 11.71 -3.21
CA ASN A 109 -1.93 12.14 -1.89
C ASN A 109 -0.53 12.74 -1.91
N ILE A 110 0.42 12.18 -2.66
CA ILE A 110 1.75 12.79 -2.88
C ILE A 110 1.60 14.20 -3.45
N GLY A 111 0.75 14.39 -4.47
CA GLY A 111 0.49 15.70 -5.07
C GLY A 111 -0.09 16.71 -4.07
N THR A 112 -1.05 16.29 -3.24
CA THR A 112 -1.63 17.13 -2.19
C THR A 112 -0.61 17.50 -1.12
N ASN A 113 0.13 16.52 -0.59
CA ASN A 113 1.13 16.77 0.45
C ASN A 113 2.30 17.61 -0.07
N LYS A 114 2.71 17.49 -1.35
CA LYS A 114 3.70 18.40 -1.97
C LYS A 114 3.24 19.85 -1.99
N ARG A 115 1.94 20.10 -2.26
CA ARG A 115 1.38 21.46 -2.22
C ARG A 115 1.41 22.03 -0.79
N SER A 116 0.99 21.24 0.19
CA SER A 116 1.03 21.63 1.61
C SER A 116 2.47 21.90 2.06
N LEU A 117 3.41 20.99 1.75
CA LEU A 117 4.83 21.15 2.04
C LEU A 117 5.39 22.45 1.47
N LYS A 118 5.07 22.77 0.21
CA LYS A 118 5.50 24.03 -0.42
C LYS A 118 4.93 25.25 0.32
N PHE A 119 3.67 25.20 0.72
CA PHE A 119 3.03 26.28 1.48
C PHE A 119 3.73 26.52 2.83
N TYR A 120 3.97 25.46 3.61
CA TYR A 120 4.62 25.59 4.92
C TYR A 120 6.09 25.96 4.81
N ARG A 121 6.82 25.47 3.80
CA ARG A 121 8.19 25.92 3.51
C ARG A 121 8.26 27.38 3.06
N SER A 122 7.20 27.92 2.44
CA SER A 122 7.17 29.33 2.00
C SER A 122 6.82 30.33 3.10
N GLN A 123 6.44 29.86 4.29
CA GLN A 123 6.42 30.73 5.46
C GLN A 123 7.90 30.96 5.82
N TYR A 124 8.49 32.11 5.46
CA TYR A 124 9.92 32.39 5.64
C TYR A 124 10.28 32.69 7.10
N LEU A 125 11.58 32.73 7.42
CA LEU A 125 12.17 33.10 8.71
C LEU A 125 11.69 34.46 9.29
N ASP A 126 11.18 35.36 8.45
CA ASP A 126 10.60 36.65 8.87
C ASP A 126 9.13 36.55 9.33
N SER A 127 8.56 35.36 9.29
CA SER A 127 7.24 35.08 9.84
C SER A 127 7.34 34.78 11.33
N ASP A 128 6.56 35.51 12.15
CA ASP A 128 6.39 35.30 13.60
C ASP A 128 5.90 33.88 13.99
N PHE A 129 5.68 32.99 13.01
CA PHE A 129 5.19 31.62 13.20
C PHE A 129 5.94 30.55 12.37
N PHE A 130 7.14 30.87 11.84
CA PHE A 130 7.93 29.91 11.07
C PHE A 130 8.34 28.69 11.90
N GLU A 131 8.86 28.90 13.11
CA GLU A 131 9.30 27.84 14.00
C GLU A 131 8.16 26.86 14.32
N GLU A 132 6.95 27.39 14.52
CA GLU A 132 5.74 26.61 14.78
C GLU A 132 5.32 25.77 13.57
N CYS A 133 5.68 26.16 12.35
CA CYS A 133 5.37 25.42 11.13
C CYS A 133 6.39 24.31 10.82
N LEU A 134 7.60 24.34 11.42
CA LEU A 134 8.65 23.34 11.15
C LEU A 134 8.17 21.88 11.32
N PRO A 135 7.40 21.52 12.37
CA PRO A 135 6.87 20.17 12.49
C PRO A 135 6.00 19.74 11.31
N LEU A 136 5.20 20.65 10.76
CA LEU A 136 4.36 20.37 9.58
C LEU A 136 5.23 20.10 8.35
N VAL A 137 6.34 20.82 8.18
CA VAL A 137 7.29 20.56 7.09
C VAL A 137 7.84 19.14 7.17
N THR A 138 8.24 18.69 8.37
CA THR A 138 8.71 17.33 8.60
C THR A 138 7.61 16.30 8.32
N ILE A 139 6.41 16.49 8.89
CA ILE A 139 5.29 15.55 8.72
C ILE A 139 4.91 15.41 7.23
N TYR A 140 4.78 16.51 6.49
CA TYR A 140 4.40 16.44 5.08
C TYR A 140 5.49 15.82 4.20
N GLN A 141 6.77 16.06 4.52
CA GLN A 141 7.87 15.38 3.83
C GLN A 141 7.79 13.87 4.05
N GLU A 142 7.61 13.44 5.30
CA GLU A 142 7.53 12.03 5.64
C GLU A 142 6.29 11.34 5.04
N LYS A 143 5.10 11.98 5.05
CA LYS A 143 3.92 11.48 4.34
C LYS A 143 4.19 11.25 2.85
N ILE A 144 4.91 12.17 2.20
CA ILE A 144 5.26 12.03 0.77
C ILE A 144 6.14 10.81 0.55
N ASP A 145 7.12 10.59 1.42
CA ASP A 145 8.07 9.50 1.27
C ASP A 145 7.40 8.14 1.55
N LEU A 146 6.60 8.04 2.62
CA LEU A 146 5.78 6.84 2.89
C LEU A 146 4.81 6.51 1.75
N TYR A 147 4.13 7.51 1.15
CA TYR A 147 3.25 7.22 0.02
C TYR A 147 4.00 6.72 -1.23
N LYS A 148 5.27 7.13 -1.44
CA LYS A 148 6.09 6.57 -2.53
C LYS A 148 6.49 5.14 -2.23
N GLU A 149 6.90 4.86 -1.00
CA GLU A 149 7.27 3.52 -0.55
C GLU A 149 6.06 2.57 -0.64
N ASN A 150 4.88 3.02 -0.21
CA ASN A 150 3.63 2.28 -0.38
C ASN A 150 3.34 2.01 -1.86
N GLN A 151 3.53 3.00 -2.74
CA GLN A 151 3.36 2.79 -4.18
C GLN A 151 4.30 1.70 -4.72
N GLU A 152 5.58 1.74 -4.35
CA GLU A 152 6.59 0.75 -4.75
C GLU A 152 6.24 -0.64 -4.24
N MET A 153 5.88 -0.75 -2.95
CA MET A 153 5.48 -2.01 -2.34
C MET A 153 4.23 -2.59 -3.00
N THR A 154 3.24 -1.75 -3.30
CA THR A 154 2.03 -2.17 -4.02
C THR A 154 2.36 -2.68 -5.42
N HIS A 155 3.27 -2.04 -6.15
CA HIS A 155 3.74 -2.56 -7.44
C HIS A 155 4.38 -3.95 -7.31
N ASN A 156 5.21 -4.15 -6.29
CA ASN A 156 5.84 -5.45 -6.02
C ASN A 156 4.80 -6.54 -5.69
N ILE A 157 3.78 -6.22 -4.88
CA ILE A 157 2.66 -7.13 -4.61
C ILE A 157 1.92 -7.53 -5.90
N ILE A 158 1.63 -6.56 -6.78
CA ILE A 158 0.99 -6.86 -8.07
C ILE A 158 1.85 -7.82 -8.91
N GLU A 159 3.16 -7.63 -8.95
CA GLU A 159 4.05 -8.55 -9.67
C GLU A 159 4.01 -9.98 -9.10
N LYS A 160 3.93 -10.11 -7.78
CA LYS A 160 3.78 -11.40 -7.10
C LYS A 160 2.44 -12.06 -7.40
N LEU A 161 1.34 -11.32 -7.32
CA LEU A 161 0.00 -11.80 -7.70
C LEU A 161 -0.03 -12.29 -9.15
N ARG A 162 0.62 -11.56 -10.07
CA ARG A 162 0.74 -12.00 -11.47
C ARG A 162 1.56 -13.27 -11.63
N LYS A 163 2.63 -13.46 -10.85
CA LYS A 163 3.40 -14.73 -10.85
C LYS A 163 2.52 -15.89 -10.39
N ILE A 164 1.74 -15.70 -9.34
CA ILE A 164 0.77 -16.70 -8.85
C ILE A 164 -0.26 -17.02 -9.94
N ALA A 165 -0.92 -16.01 -10.50
CA ALA A 165 -1.93 -16.20 -11.54
C ALA A 165 -1.37 -16.88 -12.80
N ASN A 166 -0.15 -16.53 -13.21
CA ASN A 166 0.53 -17.16 -14.34
C ASN A 166 0.91 -18.61 -14.06
N LYS A 167 1.31 -18.96 -12.83
CA LYS A 167 1.58 -20.36 -12.43
C LYS A 167 0.31 -21.22 -12.54
N LEU A 168 -0.86 -20.59 -12.38
CA LEU A 168 -2.19 -21.20 -12.50
C LEU A 168 -2.82 -20.98 -13.89
N SER A 169 -2.04 -20.64 -14.94
CA SER A 169 -2.59 -20.31 -16.27
C SER A 169 -3.38 -21.46 -16.90
N ASP A 170 -2.90 -22.68 -16.69
CA ASP A 170 -3.37 -23.90 -17.37
C ASP A 170 -4.56 -24.57 -16.64
N TRP A 171 -4.92 -24.02 -15.48
CA TRP A 171 -6.07 -24.41 -14.67
C TRP A 171 -7.27 -23.51 -15.07
N ASN A 172 -8.10 -23.96 -16.03
CA ASN A 172 -9.28 -23.25 -16.57
C ASN A 172 -10.54 -24.12 -16.64
#